data_AF-A0A2V6EW97-F1
#
_entry.id   AF-A0A2V6EW97-F1
#
_cell.length_a   1.000
_cell.length_b   1.000
_cell.length_c   1.000
_cell.angle_alpha   90.00
_cell.angle_beta   90.00
_cell.angle_gamma   90.00
#
_symmetry.space_group_name_H-M   'P 1'
#
loop_
_entity.id
_entity.type
_entity.pdbx_description
1 polymer ?
#
loop_
_entity_poly.entity_id
_entity_poly.type
_entity_poly.pdbx_seq_one_letter_code
_entity_poly.pdbx_strand_id
1 'polypeptide(L)'
;MSSEKAFTIRSYRSSDRAAVRELCCQTGFLGVPIDPVYEDRQLFADFLTTYYTDHEPESSFVLEVDGEIRGYLLGSRRPLQNQLYALYQNIWLFFCALARYFRYNARSRRFIRWTLVHGWREVPAAPRRVPHFQFKVSLSLRRKTCLRPDRHVSKPSR
;
A
#
# COMPACT_ATOMS: atom_id res chain seq x y z
N MET A 1 -28.61 11.96 -13.49
CA MET A 1 -28.59 12.42 -12.09
C MET A 1 -27.40 11.78 -11.41
N SER A 2 -26.31 12.53 -11.22
CA SER A 2 -25.12 12.03 -10.54
C SER A 2 -25.44 12.02 -9.05
N SER A 3 -25.74 10.85 -8.48
CA SER A 3 -25.85 10.70 -7.02
C SER A 3 -24.49 11.07 -6.44
N GLU A 4 -24.40 12.24 -5.80
CA GLU A 4 -23.22 12.59 -5.01
C GLU A 4 -23.18 11.59 -3.86
N LYS A 5 -22.32 10.58 -3.99
CA LYS A 5 -22.05 9.65 -2.91
C LYS A 5 -21.51 10.45 -1.73
N ALA A 6 -22.15 10.32 -0.58
CA ALA A 6 -21.63 10.90 0.64
C ALA A 6 -20.28 10.24 0.94
N PHE A 7 -19.21 11.03 0.87
CA PHE A 7 -17.88 10.60 1.26
C PHE A 7 -17.43 11.39 2.48
N THR A 8 -16.81 10.69 3.43
CA THR A 8 -16.32 11.27 4.68
C THR A 8 -14.86 10.90 4.83
N ILE A 9 -14.01 11.90 5.05
CA ILE A 9 -12.61 11.69 5.45
C ILE A 9 -12.55 11.90 6.95
N ARG A 10 -12.06 10.90 7.68
CA ARG A 10 -11.92 10.96 9.14
C ARG A 10 -10.60 10.35 9.59
N SER A 11 -10.18 10.69 10.81
CA SER A 11 -9.03 10.06 11.45
C SER A 11 -9.26 8.56 11.61
N TYR A 12 -8.19 7.80 11.45
CA TYR A 12 -8.17 6.36 11.63
C TYR A 12 -8.55 5.98 13.07
N ARG A 13 -9.31 4.90 13.22
CA ARG A 13 -9.63 4.26 14.49
C ARG A 13 -9.10 2.83 14.48
N SER A 14 -8.76 2.29 15.65
CA SER A 14 -8.29 0.90 15.78
C SER A 14 -9.28 -0.14 15.23
N SER A 15 -10.59 0.18 15.23
CA SER A 15 -11.64 -0.64 14.60
C SER A 15 -11.48 -0.77 13.09
N ASP A 16 -10.88 0.21 12.43
CA ASP A 16 -10.71 0.25 10.97
C ASP A 16 -9.56 -0.65 10.49
N ARG A 17 -8.76 -1.19 11.43
CA ARG A 17 -7.56 -1.98 11.15
C ARG A 17 -7.83 -3.12 10.16
N ALA A 18 -8.89 -3.88 10.36
CA ALA A 18 -9.23 -5.01 9.51
C ALA A 18 -9.53 -4.56 8.07
N ALA A 19 -10.34 -3.52 7.91
CA ALA A 19 -10.71 -2.96 6.61
C ALA A 19 -9.51 -2.36 5.87
N VAL A 20 -8.62 -1.66 6.58
CA VAL A 20 -7.38 -1.10 6.00
C VAL A 20 -6.45 -2.22 5.52
N ARG A 21 -6.29 -3.30 6.30
CA ARG A 21 -5.48 -4.47 5.93
C ARG A 21 -6.02 -5.16 4.68
N GLU A 22 -7.33 -5.34 4.61
CA GLU A 22 -7.99 -5.94 3.45
C GLU A 22 -7.81 -5.06 2.21
N LEU A 23 -8.07 -3.75 2.31
CA LEU A 23 -7.90 -2.83 1.19
C LEU A 23 -6.44 -2.78 0.71
N CYS A 24 -5.48 -2.86 1.64
CA CYS A 24 -4.05 -2.94 1.32
C CYS A 24 -3.71 -4.19 0.49
N CYS A 25 -4.30 -5.34 0.81
CA CYS A 25 -4.13 -6.58 0.05
C CYS A 25 -4.79 -6.52 -1.32
N GLN A 26 -6.01 -5.98 -1.40
CA GLN A 26 -6.78 -5.84 -2.64
C GLN A 26 -6.14 -4.85 -3.63
N THR A 27 -5.35 -3.90 -3.11
CA THR A 27 -4.65 -2.87 -3.91
C THR A 27 -3.12 -3.00 -3.83
N GLY A 28 -2.63 -4.15 -3.36
CA GLY A 28 -1.24 -4.38 -2.98
C GLY A 28 -0.26 -4.35 -4.14
N PHE A 29 -0.70 -4.76 -5.33
CA PHE A 29 0.14 -4.89 -6.52
C PHE A 29 -0.27 -3.88 -7.59
N LEU A 30 0.15 -2.62 -7.44
CA LEU A 30 -0.15 -1.52 -8.39
C LEU A 30 -1.66 -1.33 -8.66
N GLY A 31 -2.51 -1.58 -7.65
CA GLY A 31 -3.98 -1.50 -7.78
C GLY A 31 -4.66 -2.82 -8.13
N VAL A 32 -3.91 -3.91 -8.25
CA VAL A 32 -4.42 -5.29 -8.38
C VAL A 32 -4.23 -6.03 -7.05
N PRO A 33 -5.08 -7.03 -6.73
CA PRO A 33 -4.89 -7.88 -5.56
C PRO A 33 -3.51 -8.54 -5.55
N ILE A 34 -2.93 -8.70 -4.36
CA ILE A 34 -1.61 -9.32 -4.18
C ILE A 34 -1.62 -10.84 -4.37
N ASP A 35 -2.78 -11.49 -4.28
CA ASP A 35 -2.98 -12.95 -4.36
C ASP A 35 -2.29 -13.68 -5.51
N PRO A 36 -2.26 -13.13 -6.75
CA PRO A 36 -1.60 -13.82 -7.85
C PRO A 36 -0.08 -13.94 -7.64
N VAL A 37 0.48 -13.09 -6.79
CA VAL A 37 1.92 -12.94 -6.54
C VAL A 37 2.34 -13.53 -5.20
N TYR A 38 1.55 -13.31 -4.14
CA TYR A 38 1.86 -13.72 -2.79
C TYR A 38 0.61 -14.17 -2.04
N GLU A 39 0.65 -15.38 -1.47
CA GLU A 39 -0.52 -15.98 -0.82
C GLU A 39 -0.74 -15.51 0.62
N ASP A 40 0.30 -15.05 1.33
CA ASP A 40 0.19 -14.62 2.73
C ASP A 40 -0.22 -13.13 2.82
N ARG A 41 -1.51 -12.89 2.58
CA ARG A 41 -2.13 -11.57 2.69
C ARG A 41 -1.90 -10.93 4.06
N GLN A 42 -1.94 -11.72 5.13
CA GLN A 42 -1.76 -11.20 6.49
C GLN A 42 -0.36 -10.63 6.68
N LEU A 43 0.66 -11.38 6.30
CA LEU A 43 2.06 -10.98 6.42
C LEU A 43 2.37 -9.77 5.52
N PHE A 44 1.75 -9.69 4.34
CA PHE A 44 1.86 -8.52 3.46
C PHE A 44 1.18 -7.28 4.04
N ALA A 45 -0.02 -7.41 4.58
CA ALA A 45 -0.70 -6.30 5.25
C ALA A 45 0.09 -5.85 6.49
N ASP A 46 0.59 -6.79 7.29
CA ASP A 46 1.44 -6.49 8.44
C ASP A 46 2.67 -5.70 8.03
N PHE A 47 3.28 -6.05 6.90
CA PHE A 47 4.42 -5.33 6.37
C PHE A 47 4.12 -3.85 6.09
N LEU A 48 2.99 -3.56 5.44
CA LEU A 48 2.72 -2.23 4.93
C LEU A 48 1.92 -1.33 5.88
N THR A 49 1.10 -1.88 6.76
CA THR A 49 0.15 -1.09 7.56
C THR A 49 0.52 -0.98 9.03
N THR A 50 1.16 -2.00 9.62
CA THR A 50 1.27 -2.12 11.08
C THR A 50 2.02 -0.97 11.74
N TYR A 51 3.11 -0.47 11.15
CA TYR A 51 3.81 0.70 11.71
C TYR A 51 2.88 1.91 11.86
N TYR A 52 2.09 2.21 10.83
CA TYR A 52 1.23 3.37 10.79
C TYR A 52 -0.02 3.20 11.66
N THR A 53 -0.59 2.00 11.70
CA THR A 53 -1.81 1.76 12.49
C THR A 53 -1.54 1.63 13.98
N ASP A 54 -0.37 1.12 14.37
CA ASP A 54 -0.08 0.74 15.75
C ASP A 54 0.87 1.73 16.44
N HIS A 55 1.80 2.37 15.70
CA HIS A 55 2.75 3.34 16.26
C HIS A 55 2.44 4.80 15.93
N GLU A 56 1.82 5.10 14.78
CA GLU A 56 1.46 6.47 14.38
C GLU A 56 0.00 6.62 13.86
N PRO A 57 -1.02 6.14 14.61
CA PRO A 57 -2.42 6.22 14.17
C PRO A 57 -2.92 7.66 14.02
N GLU A 58 -2.33 8.60 14.76
CA GLU A 58 -2.68 10.03 14.72
C GLU A 58 -2.43 10.68 13.35
N SER A 59 -1.50 10.13 12.57
CA SER A 59 -1.15 10.62 11.22
C SER A 59 -1.82 9.78 10.12
N SER A 60 -2.85 9.02 10.48
CA SER A 60 -3.57 8.11 9.61
C SER A 60 -5.03 8.53 9.44
N PHE A 61 -5.52 8.51 8.21
CA PHE A 61 -6.88 8.88 7.85
C PHE A 61 -7.51 7.80 6.97
N VAL A 62 -8.83 7.67 7.04
CA VAL A 62 -9.61 6.75 6.21
C VAL A 62 -10.64 7.52 5.41
N LEU A 63 -10.88 7.04 4.19
CA LEU A 63 -11.93 7.51 3.31
C LEU A 63 -13.09 6.52 3.38
N GLU A 64 -14.20 6.98 3.93
CA GLU A 64 -15.45 6.26 4.03
C GLU A 64 -16.40 6.74 2.93
N VAL A 65 -17.00 5.81 2.19
CA VAL A 65 -17.96 6.08 1.12
C VAL A 65 -19.12 5.11 1.31
N ASP A 66 -20.33 5.64 1.46
CA ASP A 66 -21.54 4.83 1.70
C ASP A 66 -21.40 3.87 2.91
N GLY A 67 -20.67 4.28 3.96
CA GLY A 67 -20.44 3.47 5.17
C GLY A 67 -19.31 2.43 5.06
N GLU A 68 -18.65 2.33 3.90
CA GLU A 68 -17.54 1.41 3.68
C GLU A 68 -16.21 2.16 3.53
N ILE A 69 -15.13 1.60 4.07
CA ILE A 69 -13.78 2.14 3.88
C ILE A 69 -13.30 1.81 2.48
N ARG A 70 -13.21 2.84 1.63
CA ARG A 70 -12.80 2.72 0.22
C ARG A 70 -11.43 3.33 -0.07
N GLY A 71 -10.77 3.89 0.94
CA GLY A 71 -9.42 4.45 0.82
C GLY A 71 -8.79 4.66 2.19
N TYR A 72 -7.46 4.74 2.21
CA TYR A 72 -6.72 5.12 3.40
C TYR A 72 -5.51 5.99 3.05
N LEU A 73 -5.10 6.70 4.08
CA LEU A 73 -4.01 7.65 4.10
C LEU A 73 -3.16 7.30 5.31
N LEU A 74 -1.94 6.80 5.10
CA LEU A 74 -1.06 6.51 6.23
C LEU A 74 0.18 7.40 6.10
N GLY A 75 0.34 8.32 7.04
CA GLY A 75 1.50 9.20 7.13
C GLY A 75 2.37 8.86 8.33
N SER A 76 3.68 9.08 8.21
CA SER A 76 4.60 9.07 9.35
C SER A 76 5.26 10.44 9.49
N ARG A 77 5.18 11.00 10.70
CA ARG A 77 5.83 12.25 11.13
C ARG A 77 7.20 12.00 11.74
N ARG A 78 7.51 10.75 12.14
CA ARG A 78 8.77 10.38 12.82
C ARG A 78 9.61 9.43 11.96
N PRO A 79 10.37 9.95 10.98
CA PRO A 79 11.11 9.13 10.02
C PRO A 79 12.21 8.26 10.65
N LEU A 80 12.74 8.62 11.83
CA LEU A 80 13.72 7.81 12.56
C LEU A 80 13.08 6.57 13.20
N GLN A 81 11.89 6.72 13.80
CA GLN A 81 11.15 5.60 14.39
C GLN A 81 10.70 4.62 13.29
N ASN A 82 10.26 5.15 12.15
CA ASN A 82 9.87 4.35 10.99
C ASN A 82 11.05 3.52 10.44
N GLN A 83 12.26 4.09 10.37
CA GLN A 83 13.44 3.36 9.89
C GLN A 83 13.87 2.23 10.84
N LEU A 84 13.89 2.49 12.15
CA LEU A 84 14.23 1.47 13.15
C LEU A 84 13.18 0.35 13.18
N TYR A 85 11.91 0.73 13.13
CA TYR A 85 10.82 -0.24 13.08
C TYR A 85 10.87 -1.04 11.79
N ALA A 86 11.08 -0.41 10.64
CA ALA A 86 11.22 -1.10 9.37
C ALA A 86 12.37 -2.13 9.39
N LEU A 87 13.50 -1.82 10.03
CA LEU A 87 14.59 -2.79 10.20
C LEU A 87 14.17 -3.97 11.07
N TYR A 88 13.60 -3.71 12.26
CA TYR A 88 13.12 -4.75 13.17
C TYR A 88 12.03 -5.61 12.51
N GLN A 89 11.05 -4.97 11.89
CA GLN A 89 9.92 -5.58 11.21
C GLN A 89 10.38 -6.42 10.01
N ASN A 90 11.36 -5.95 9.23
CA ASN A 90 11.94 -6.75 8.14
C ASN A 90 12.59 -8.03 8.68
N ILE A 91 13.35 -7.94 9.77
CA ILE A 91 13.97 -9.11 10.41
C ILE A 91 12.88 -10.07 10.92
N TRP A 92 11.87 -9.55 11.62
CA TRP A 92 10.75 -10.34 12.12
C TRP A 92 9.98 -11.05 11.00
N LEU A 93 9.60 -10.31 9.95
CA LEU A 93 8.88 -10.86 8.80
C LEU A 93 9.73 -11.86 8.03
N PHE A 94 11.05 -11.66 7.96
CA PHE A 94 11.97 -12.65 7.39
C PHE A 94 11.89 -13.96 8.17
N PHE A 95 11.91 -13.93 9.50
CA PHE A 95 11.75 -15.14 10.32
C PHE A 95 10.35 -15.76 10.18
N CYS A 96 9.28 -14.97 10.16
CA CYS A 96 7.93 -15.48 9.92
C CYS A 96 7.80 -16.13 8.53
N ALA A 97 8.37 -15.51 7.50
CA ALA A 97 8.38 -16.03 6.14
C ALA A 97 9.21 -17.31 6.05
N LEU A 98 10.36 -17.39 6.74
CA LEU A 98 11.22 -18.58 6.79
C LEU A 98 10.50 -19.75 7.50
N ALA A 99 9.84 -19.49 8.63
CA ALA A 99 9.06 -20.50 9.35
C ALA A 99 7.89 -21.04 8.51
N ARG A 100 7.26 -20.19 7.71
CA ARG A 100 6.14 -20.56 6.81
C ARG A 100 6.58 -20.99 5.41
N TYR A 101 7.88 -20.89 5.09
CA TYR A 101 8.42 -21.09 3.75
C TYR A 101 8.10 -22.47 3.17
N PHE A 102 8.11 -23.51 4.00
CA PHE A 102 7.78 -24.88 3.58
C PHE A 102 6.32 -25.08 3.20
N ARG A 103 5.42 -24.23 3.69
CA ARG A 103 3.98 -24.25 3.36
C ARG A 103 3.65 -23.42 2.12
N TYR A 104 4.61 -22.65 1.62
CA TYR A 104 4.36 -21.71 0.54
C TYR A 104 4.35 -22.36 -0.85
N ASN A 105 3.39 -21.93 -1.65
CA ASN A 105 3.24 -22.31 -3.05
C ASN A 105 4.46 -21.88 -3.88
N ALA A 106 4.67 -22.55 -5.02
CA ALA A 106 5.82 -22.28 -5.89
C ALA A 106 5.89 -20.80 -6.35
N ARG A 107 4.74 -20.13 -6.48
CA ARG A 107 4.64 -18.70 -6.82
C ARG A 107 5.16 -17.79 -5.71
N SER A 108 4.68 -18.00 -4.47
CA SER A 108 5.14 -17.26 -3.29
C SER A 108 6.64 -17.45 -3.06
N ARG A 109 7.16 -18.69 -3.22
CA ARG A 109 8.60 -18.96 -3.13
C ARG A 109 9.41 -18.24 -4.21
N ARG A 110 8.87 -18.15 -5.43
CA ARG A 110 9.48 -17.37 -6.52
C ARG A 110 9.53 -15.88 -6.19
N PHE A 111 8.45 -15.33 -5.63
CA PHE A 111 8.40 -13.94 -5.20
C PHE A 111 9.39 -13.67 -4.06
N ILE A 112 9.42 -14.50 -3.01
CA ILE A 112 10.40 -14.36 -1.91
C ILE A 112 11.84 -14.42 -2.44
N ARG A 113 12.15 -15.43 -3.26
CA ARG A 113 13.48 -15.58 -3.85
C ARG A 113 13.85 -14.36 -4.70
N TRP A 114 12.92 -13.87 -5.50
CA TRP A 114 13.13 -12.66 -6.30
C TRP A 114 13.34 -11.43 -5.41
N THR A 115 12.55 -11.23 -4.35
CA THR A 115 12.71 -10.12 -3.41
C THR A 115 14.05 -10.18 -2.68
N LEU A 116 14.52 -11.36 -2.29
CA LEU A 116 15.83 -11.53 -1.65
C LEU A 116 17.00 -11.24 -2.61
N VAL A 117 16.87 -11.58 -3.90
CA VAL A 117 17.94 -11.43 -4.90
C VAL A 117 17.94 -10.07 -5.58
N HIS A 118 16.75 -9.51 -5.85
CA HIS A 118 16.54 -8.30 -6.66
C HIS A 118 15.96 -7.13 -5.88
N GLY A 119 15.36 -7.36 -4.70
CA GLY A 119 14.70 -6.31 -3.92
C GLY A 119 15.64 -5.16 -3.57
N TRP A 120 16.89 -5.44 -3.19
CA TRP A 120 17.85 -4.38 -2.89
C TRP A 120 18.32 -3.58 -4.12
N ARG A 121 18.17 -4.14 -5.33
CA ARG A 121 18.48 -3.48 -6.60
C ARG A 121 17.36 -2.59 -7.12
N GLU A 122 16.11 -2.94 -6.81
CA GLU A 122 14.92 -2.25 -7.31
C GLU A 122 14.32 -1.27 -6.31
N VAL A 123 14.66 -1.36 -5.03
CA VAL A 123 14.27 -0.34 -4.05
C VAL A 123 15.14 0.90 -4.29
N PRO A 124 14.59 2.00 -4.86
CA PRO A 124 15.35 3.23 -5.00
C PRO A 124 15.77 3.69 -3.61
N ALA A 125 16.97 4.26 -3.50
CA ALA A 125 17.45 4.80 -2.24
C ALA A 125 16.45 5.84 -1.71
N ALA A 126 15.68 5.46 -0.70
CA ALA A 126 14.74 6.37 -0.07
C ALA A 126 15.55 7.50 0.59
N PRO A 127 15.25 8.78 0.28
CA PRO A 127 15.94 9.88 0.92
C PRO A 127 15.77 9.80 2.43
N ARG A 128 16.87 9.90 3.17
CA ARG A 128 16.82 9.87 4.63
C ARG A 128 16.15 11.16 5.14
N ARG A 129 15.29 11.04 6.15
CA ARG A 129 14.62 12.17 6.85
C ARG A 129 13.50 12.88 6.08
N VAL A 130 12.83 12.23 5.13
CA VAL A 130 11.60 12.78 4.53
C VAL A 130 10.34 12.20 5.19
N PRO A 131 9.24 12.97 5.29
CA PRO A 131 7.94 12.44 5.64
C PRO A 131 7.52 11.38 4.61
N HIS A 132 7.14 10.20 5.09
CA HIS A 132 6.62 9.13 4.24
C HIS A 132 5.11 9.09 4.32
N PHE A 133 4.49 8.93 3.17
CA PHE A 133 3.05 8.90 3.05
C PHE A 133 2.64 7.92 1.97
N GLN A 134 1.73 7.01 2.33
CA GLN A 134 1.08 6.14 1.39
C GLN A 134 -0.40 6.52 1.28
N PHE A 135 -0.81 6.81 0.06
CA PHE A 135 -2.19 7.04 -0.31
C PHE A 135 -2.66 5.89 -1.19
N LYS A 136 -3.69 5.18 -0.74
CA LYS A 136 -4.36 4.19 -1.57
C LYS A 136 -5.86 4.46 -1.55
N VAL A 137 -6.45 4.51 -2.74
CA VAL A 137 -7.89 4.61 -2.96
C VAL A 137 -8.31 3.45 -3.85
N SER A 138 -9.45 2.86 -3.54
CA SER A 138 -10.02 1.77 -4.34
C SER A 138 -10.16 2.18 -5.81
N LEU A 139 -9.91 1.23 -6.70
CA LEU A 139 -9.99 1.44 -8.15
C LEU A 139 -11.38 1.94 -8.58
N SER A 140 -12.43 1.55 -7.83
CA SER A 140 -13.83 1.95 -8.05
C SER A 140 -14.09 3.45 -7.89
N LEU A 141 -13.24 4.17 -7.15
CA LEU A 141 -13.33 5.63 -6.97
C LEU A 141 -12.34 6.42 -7.83
N ARG A 142 -11.42 5.76 -8.55
CA ARG A 142 -10.62 6.45 -9.55
C ARG A 142 -11.53 6.84 -10.70
N ARG A 143 -11.96 8.12 -10.71
CA ARG A 143 -12.43 8.74 -11.96
C ARG A 143 -11.37 8.45 -13.02
N LYS A 144 -11.80 7.92 -14.18
CA LYS A 144 -10.98 7.83 -15.39
C LYS A 144 -10.70 9.25 -15.92
N THR A 145 -10.04 10.08 -15.15
CA THR A 145 -9.40 11.31 -15.62
C THR A 145 -7.95 10.97 -15.91
N CYS A 146 -7.75 10.02 -16.83
CA CYS A 146 -6.50 9.95 -17.57
C CYS A 146 -6.78 10.65 -18.90
N LEU A 147 -6.48 11.94 -18.90
CA LEU A 147 -6.15 12.80 -20.03
C LEU A 147 -6.42 12.17 -21.42
N ARG A 148 -7.50 12.60 -22.08
CA ARG A 148 -7.52 12.62 -23.54
C ARG A 148 -6.34 13.49 -23.97
N PRO A 149 -5.41 13.00 -24.80
CA PRO A 149 -4.46 13.87 -25.46
C PRO A 149 -5.21 14.60 -26.60
N ASP A 150 -6.07 15.55 -26.25
CA ASP A 150 -6.50 16.57 -27.22
C ASP A 150 -5.38 17.59 -27.33
N ARG A 151 -4.38 17.28 -28.16
CA ARG A 151 -3.60 18.29 -28.88
C ARG A 151 -3.36 17.80 -30.30
N HIS A 152 -4.22 18.29 -31.19
CA HIS A 152 -3.83 18.58 -32.56
C HIS A 152 -2.49 19.34 -32.53
N VAL A 153 -1.39 18.65 -32.81
CA VAL A 153 -0.15 19.28 -33.24
C VAL A 153 -0.22 19.32 -34.75
N SER A 154 -0.77 20.41 -35.28
CA SER A 154 -0.56 20.82 -36.66
C SER A 154 0.95 21.02 -36.88
N LYS A 155 1.57 20.12 -37.65
CA LYS A 155 2.94 20.28 -38.14
C LYS A 155 3.02 21.58 -38.96
N PRO A 156 4.03 22.45 -38.75
CA PRO A 156 4.34 23.47 -39.73
C PRO A 156 5.07 22.81 -40.91
N SER A 157 4.51 23.00 -42.10
CA SER A 157 5.14 22.72 -43.39
C SER A 157 6.43 23.53 -43.52
N ARG A 158 7.54 22.87 -43.80
CA ARG A 158 8.69 23.44 -44.50
C ARG A 158 9.03 22.52 -45.65
#